data_AF-A0A847G4L3-F1
#
_entry.id   AF-A0A847G4L3-F1
#
_cell.length_a   1.000
_cell.length_b   1.000
_cell.length_c   1.000
_cell.angle_alpha   90.00
_cell.angle_beta   90.00
_cell.angle_gamma   90.00
#
_symmetry.space_group_name_H-M   'P 1'
#
loop_
_entity.id
_entity.type
_entity.pdbx_description
1 polymer ?
#
loop_
_entity_poly.entity_id
_entity_poly.type
_entity_poly.pdbx_seq_one_letter_code
_entity_poly.pdbx_strand_id
1 'polypeptide(L)'
;MFVISVDQIRSLEKKANSLGYSYGKMMEAAGTGIAEFIDARFYEEFEEEEERSIVGLVGSGNNGGDTLIALRLLQQKEWNTCAYLIKTRPENDPLIGAYLEAGGTIVLAEEDQRYATLKKLCGKTQLLLDGILGTGIHLPLDDSIR
;
A
#
# COMPACT_ATOMS: atom_id res chain seq x y z
N MET A 1 3.75 -3.67 -25.45
CA MET A 1 2.96 -3.46 -24.23
C MET A 1 1.61 -4.14 -24.43
N PHE A 2 1.22 -5.07 -23.54
CA PHE A 2 -0.11 -5.69 -23.58
C PHE A 2 -0.97 -5.06 -22.48
N VAL A 3 -2.15 -4.57 -22.83
CA VAL A 3 -3.15 -4.06 -21.89
C VAL A 3 -4.30 -5.06 -21.87
N ILE A 4 -4.71 -5.49 -20.67
CA ILE A 4 -5.79 -6.45 -20.48
C ILE A 4 -6.92 -5.81 -19.67
N SER A 5 -8.14 -6.30 -19.90
CA SER A 5 -9.35 -5.90 -19.18
C SER A 5 -9.39 -6.43 -17.75
N VAL A 6 -10.28 -5.86 -16.93
CA VAL A 6 -10.57 -6.30 -15.57
C VAL A 6 -10.98 -7.78 -15.54
N ASP A 7 -11.81 -8.22 -16.48
CA ASP A 7 -12.25 -9.62 -16.54
C ASP A 7 -11.11 -10.57 -16.92
N GLN A 8 -10.21 -10.12 -17.80
CA GLN A 8 -9.02 -10.89 -18.16
C GLN A 8 -8.06 -11.06 -16.98
N ILE A 9 -7.73 -9.98 -16.24
CA ILE A 9 -6.82 -10.11 -15.08
C ILE A 9 -7.44 -11.00 -14.00
N ARG A 10 -8.74 -10.85 -13.69
CA ARG A 10 -9.45 -11.72 -12.75
C ARG A 10 -9.42 -13.19 -13.17
N SER A 11 -9.61 -13.46 -14.47
CA SER A 11 -9.53 -14.83 -14.99
C SER A 11 -8.12 -15.40 -14.88
N LEU A 12 -7.08 -14.59 -15.08
CA LEU A 12 -5.69 -15.01 -14.97
C LEU A 12 -5.32 -15.30 -13.51
N GLU A 13 -5.68 -14.41 -12.57
CA GLU A 13 -5.43 -14.61 -11.15
C GLU A 13 -6.15 -15.85 -10.62
N LYS A 14 -7.43 -16.04 -10.99
CA LYS A 14 -8.19 -17.25 -10.62
C LYS A 14 -7.51 -18.52 -11.12
N LYS A 15 -7.02 -18.50 -12.37
CA LYS A 15 -6.29 -19.63 -12.96
C LYS A 15 -4.98 -19.87 -12.24
N ALA A 16 -4.19 -18.83 -11.97
CA ALA A 16 -2.93 -18.93 -11.22
C ALA A 16 -3.14 -19.53 -9.82
N ASN A 17 -4.17 -19.07 -9.11
CA ASN A 17 -4.55 -19.64 -7.80
C ASN A 17 -4.93 -21.11 -7.89
N SER A 18 -5.69 -21.52 -8.92
CA SER A 18 -6.03 -22.93 -9.14
C SER A 18 -4.82 -23.81 -9.49
N LEU A 19 -3.73 -23.22 -9.98
CA LEU A 19 -2.47 -23.88 -10.29
C LEU A 19 -1.47 -23.83 -9.12
N GLY A 20 -1.88 -23.35 -7.93
CA GLY A 20 -1.06 -23.34 -6.71
C GLY A 20 -0.26 -22.06 -6.47
N TYR A 21 -0.38 -21.05 -7.32
CA TYR A 21 0.15 -19.71 -7.05
C TYR A 21 -0.92 -18.88 -6.35
N SER A 22 -0.94 -18.92 -5.01
CA SER A 22 -2.05 -18.37 -4.23
C SER A 22 -2.19 -16.85 -4.38
N TYR A 23 -3.39 -16.32 -4.12
CA TYR A 23 -3.60 -14.85 -4.08
C TYR A 23 -2.64 -14.15 -3.12
N GLY A 24 -2.33 -14.75 -1.96
CA GLY A 24 -1.34 -14.20 -1.04
C GLY A 24 0.07 -14.12 -1.65
N LYS A 25 0.49 -15.11 -2.45
CA LYS A 25 1.77 -15.05 -3.19
C LYS A 25 1.76 -14.00 -4.29
N MET A 26 0.64 -13.83 -4.99
CA MET A 26 0.49 -12.76 -5.99
C MET A 26 0.63 -11.38 -5.34
N MET A 27 -0.05 -11.17 -4.20
CA MET A 27 0.00 -9.92 -3.43
C MET A 27 1.40 -9.64 -2.89
N GLU A 28 2.06 -10.66 -2.33
CA GLU A 28 3.46 -10.54 -1.88
C GLU A 28 4.39 -10.15 -3.03
N ALA A 29 4.22 -10.76 -4.21
CA ALA A 29 5.01 -10.43 -5.39
C ALA A 29 4.73 -9.00 -5.89
N ALA A 30 3.47 -8.56 -5.88
CA ALA A 30 3.10 -7.20 -6.27
C ALA A 30 3.69 -6.15 -5.33
N GLY A 31 3.49 -6.31 -4.01
CA GLY A 31 4.06 -5.42 -2.99
C GLY A 31 5.59 -5.40 -3.01
N THR A 32 6.23 -6.57 -3.20
CA THR A 32 7.69 -6.67 -3.37
C THR A 32 8.17 -5.88 -4.58
N GLY A 33 7.51 -6.04 -5.74
CA GLY A 33 7.89 -5.32 -6.94
C GLY A 33 7.76 -3.79 -6.79
N ILE A 34 6.74 -3.32 -6.06
CA ILE A 34 6.58 -1.90 -5.73
C ILE A 34 7.75 -1.41 -4.87
N ALA A 35 8.08 -2.13 -3.79
CA ALA A 35 9.17 -1.76 -2.90
C ALA A 35 10.52 -1.76 -3.61
N GLU A 36 10.83 -2.81 -4.38
CA GLU A 36 12.08 -2.91 -5.15
C GLU A 36 12.20 -1.78 -6.17
N PHE A 37 11.12 -1.45 -6.87
CA PHE A 37 11.11 -0.33 -7.82
C PHE A 37 11.40 1.00 -7.13
N ILE A 38 10.70 1.29 -6.02
CA ILE A 38 10.87 2.56 -5.30
C ILE A 38 12.29 2.69 -4.77
N ASP A 39 12.77 1.65 -4.10
CA ASP A 39 14.11 1.61 -3.51
C ASP A 39 15.19 1.82 -4.59
N ALA A 40 15.16 1.02 -5.65
CA ALA A 40 16.14 1.12 -6.72
C ALA A 40 16.08 2.46 -7.48
N ARG A 41 14.91 3.08 -7.56
CA ARG A 41 14.71 4.29 -8.36
C ARG A 41 14.99 5.58 -7.60
N PHE A 42 14.71 5.61 -6.30
CA PHE A 42 14.65 6.87 -5.53
C PHE A 42 15.53 6.88 -4.28
N TYR A 43 16.10 5.75 -3.83
CA TYR A 43 16.86 5.72 -2.58
C TYR A 43 18.05 6.69 -2.56
N GLU A 44 18.80 6.75 -3.65
CA GLU A 44 19.96 7.63 -3.82
C GLU A 44 19.57 9.09 -4.17
N GLU A 45 18.29 9.38 -4.44
CA GLU A 45 17.84 10.76 -4.70
C GLU A 45 17.72 11.59 -3.41
N PHE A 46 17.71 10.93 -2.25
CA PHE A 46 17.58 11.54 -0.93
C PHE A 46 18.87 11.33 -0.14
N GLU A 47 19.56 12.43 0.19
CA GLU A 47 20.85 12.40 0.89
C GLU A 47 20.65 12.13 2.38
N GLU A 48 19.62 12.72 2.98
CA GLU A 48 19.29 12.55 4.40
C GLU A 48 18.23 11.46 4.60
N GLU A 49 18.40 10.63 5.63
CA GLU A 49 17.46 9.56 5.98
C GLU A 49 16.05 10.12 6.30
N GLU A 50 15.98 11.32 6.89
CA GLU A 50 14.73 12.01 7.18
C GLU A 50 13.94 12.38 5.91
N GLU A 51 14.61 12.51 4.77
CA GLU A 51 14.01 12.77 3.47
C GLU A 51 13.53 11.50 2.76
N ARG A 52 13.95 10.30 3.22
CA ARG A 52 13.44 9.02 2.69
C ARG A 52 12.11 8.66 3.31
N SER A 53 11.12 9.55 3.17
CA SER A 53 9.81 9.35 3.79
C SER A 53 8.70 9.05 2.81
N ILE A 54 7.85 8.10 3.20
CA ILE A 54 6.81 7.51 2.36
C ILE A 54 5.50 7.44 3.15
N VAL A 55 4.41 7.87 2.52
CA VAL A 55 3.05 7.65 3.03
C VAL A 55 2.31 6.74 2.07
N GLY A 56 1.73 5.67 2.57
CA GLY A 56 0.78 4.87 1.81
C GLY A 56 -0.65 5.14 2.23
N LEU A 57 -1.51 5.47 1.27
CA LEU A 57 -2.95 5.55 1.48
C LEU A 57 -3.52 4.15 1.34
N VAL A 58 -3.93 3.54 2.45
CA VAL A 58 -4.26 2.12 2.51
C VAL A 58 -5.77 1.94 2.51
N GLY A 59 -6.29 1.28 1.47
CA GLY A 59 -7.68 0.83 1.41
C GLY A 59 -7.89 -0.50 2.14
N SER A 60 -9.16 -0.92 2.25
CA SER A 60 -9.52 -2.19 2.91
C SER A 60 -9.36 -3.44 2.04
N GLY A 61 -9.11 -3.28 0.73
CA GLY A 61 -9.01 -4.38 -0.22
C GLY A 61 -7.59 -4.88 -0.45
N ASN A 62 -7.41 -5.64 -1.55
CA ASN A 62 -6.12 -6.21 -1.95
C ASN A 62 -5.07 -5.13 -2.28
N ASN A 63 -5.47 -4.02 -2.93
CA ASN A 63 -4.55 -2.91 -3.24
C ASN A 63 -3.93 -2.30 -1.98
N GLY A 64 -4.71 -2.24 -0.89
CA GLY A 64 -4.19 -1.85 0.42
C GLY A 64 -3.24 -2.89 1.01
N GLY A 65 -3.48 -4.17 0.74
CA GLY A 65 -2.56 -5.26 1.10
C GLY A 65 -1.22 -5.17 0.37
N ASP A 66 -1.24 -4.97 -0.96
CA ASP A 66 -0.05 -4.74 -1.77
C ASP A 66 0.77 -3.55 -1.23
N THR A 67 0.07 -2.48 -0.84
CA THR A 67 0.68 -1.28 -0.27
C THR A 67 1.30 -1.55 1.10
N LEU A 68 0.62 -2.27 2.01
CA LEU A 68 1.18 -2.62 3.32
C LEU A 68 2.44 -3.49 3.19
N ILE A 69 2.46 -4.43 2.23
CA ILE A 69 3.64 -5.25 1.94
C ILE A 69 4.78 -4.37 1.42
N ALA A 70 4.49 -3.46 0.49
CA ALA A 70 5.48 -2.52 -0.02
C ALA A 70 6.06 -1.64 1.10
N LEU A 71 5.21 -1.03 1.94
CA LEU A 71 5.64 -0.21 3.07
C LEU A 71 6.48 -1.00 4.07
N ARG A 72 6.12 -2.24 4.39
CA ARG A 72 6.91 -3.13 5.27
C ARG A 72 8.32 -3.35 4.72
N LEU A 73 8.43 -3.68 3.44
CA LEU A 73 9.74 -3.93 2.82
C LEU A 73 10.58 -2.66 2.71
N LEU A 74 9.96 -1.51 2.40
CA LEU A 74 10.63 -0.22 2.37
C LEU A 74 11.09 0.20 3.78
N GLN A 75 10.27 -0.04 4.81
CA GLN A 75 10.66 0.20 6.20
C GLN A 75 11.89 -0.62 6.60
N GLN A 76 11.97 -1.88 6.16
CA GLN A 76 13.16 -2.74 6.38
C GLN A 76 14.39 -2.27 5.60
N LYS A 77 14.21 -1.41 4.61
CA LYS A 77 15.24 -0.80 3.76
C LYS A 77 15.54 0.64 4.19
N GLU A 78 15.30 0.98 5.46
CA GLU A 78 15.63 2.30 6.02
C GLU A 78 14.83 3.47 5.41
N TRP A 79 13.67 3.18 4.81
CA TRP A 79 12.68 4.22 4.51
C TRP A 79 11.83 4.51 5.76
N ASN A 80 11.52 5.78 5.97
CA ASN A 80 10.58 6.24 6.99
C ASN A 80 9.15 6.14 6.47
N THR A 81 8.43 5.08 6.83
CA THR A 81 7.11 4.80 6.26
C THR A 81 5.95 5.08 7.22
N CYS A 82 4.82 5.51 6.67
CA CYS A 82 3.56 5.64 7.39
C CYS A 82 2.40 5.10 6.55
N ALA A 83 1.60 4.20 7.12
CA ALA A 83 0.34 3.74 6.53
C ALA A 83 -0.83 4.57 7.05
N TYR A 84 -1.46 5.32 6.15
CA TYR A 84 -2.68 6.07 6.42
C TYR A 84 -3.90 5.26 5.97
N LEU A 85 -4.60 4.67 6.92
CA LEU A 85 -5.73 3.78 6.64
C LEU A 85 -7.00 4.60 6.41
N ILE A 86 -7.46 4.62 5.16
CA ILE A 86 -8.69 5.32 4.74
C ILE A 86 -9.94 4.62 5.32
N LYS A 87 -9.87 3.30 5.47
CA LYS A 87 -10.87 2.49 6.15
C LYS A 87 -10.19 1.50 7.07
N THR A 88 -10.83 1.23 8.20
CA THR A 88 -10.38 0.22 9.16
C THR A 88 -10.33 -1.15 8.47
N ARG A 89 -9.22 -1.86 8.68
CA ARG A 89 -9.01 -3.25 8.26
C ARG A 89 -9.33 -4.17 9.46
N PRO A 90 -9.46 -5.50 9.27
CA PRO A 90 -9.70 -6.40 10.39
C PRO A 90 -8.68 -6.22 11.51
N GLU A 91 -9.11 -6.29 12.78
CA GLU A 91 -8.26 -6.05 13.96
C GLU A 91 -7.01 -6.94 13.99
N ASN A 92 -7.12 -8.16 13.46
CA ASN A 92 -6.02 -9.14 13.36
C ASN A 92 -5.50 -9.30 11.92
N ASP A 93 -5.46 -8.21 11.13
CA ASP A 93 -4.86 -8.27 9.80
C ASP A 93 -3.34 -8.56 9.92
N PRO A 94 -2.85 -9.72 9.44
CA PRO A 94 -1.44 -10.09 9.57
C PRO A 94 -0.50 -9.13 8.83
N LEU A 95 -0.98 -8.43 7.79
CA LEU A 95 -0.17 -7.45 7.07
C LEU A 95 0.07 -6.20 7.90
N ILE A 96 -0.91 -5.78 8.70
CA ILE A 96 -0.74 -4.69 9.68
C ILE A 96 0.26 -5.10 10.74
N GLY A 97 0.11 -6.29 11.31
CA GLY A 97 1.03 -6.81 12.32
C GLY A 97 2.48 -6.83 11.82
N ALA A 98 2.71 -7.45 10.66
CA ALA A 98 4.04 -7.53 10.06
C ALA A 98 4.63 -6.16 9.69
N TYR A 99 3.79 -5.19 9.31
CA TYR A 99 4.22 -3.81 9.03
C TYR A 99 4.66 -3.08 10.30
N LEU A 100 3.88 -3.19 11.38
CA LEU A 100 4.22 -2.59 12.67
C LEU A 100 5.46 -3.23 13.29
N GLU A 101 5.62 -4.56 13.17
CA GLU A 101 6.82 -5.28 13.60
C GLU A 101 8.09 -4.82 12.88
N ALA A 102 7.98 -4.36 11.64
CA ALA A 102 9.08 -3.76 10.89
C ALA A 102 9.42 -2.33 11.34
N GLY A 103 8.67 -1.74 12.27
CA GLY A 103 8.85 -0.37 12.76
C GLY A 103 8.00 0.68 12.05
N GLY A 104 7.08 0.26 11.20
CA GLY A 104 6.15 1.16 10.51
C GLY A 104 5.15 1.84 11.47
N THR A 105 4.52 2.92 11.00
CA THR A 105 3.52 3.65 11.79
C THR A 105 2.17 3.70 11.09
N ILE A 106 1.08 3.69 11.86
CA ILE A 106 -0.28 3.74 11.33
C ILE A 106 -0.99 5.00 11.81
N VAL A 107 -1.74 5.61 10.90
CA VAL A 107 -2.73 6.64 11.21
C VAL A 107 -4.08 6.21 10.66
N LEU A 108 -5.12 6.25 11.49
CA LEU A 108 -6.48 5.93 11.09
C LEU A 108 -7.22 7.19 10.65
N ALA A 109 -7.82 7.16 9.45
CA ALA A 109 -8.57 8.31 8.93
C ALA A 109 -9.76 8.68 9.81
N GLU A 110 -10.38 7.69 10.47
CA GLU A 110 -11.52 7.90 11.38
C GLU A 110 -11.14 8.70 12.64
N GLU A 111 -9.86 8.69 13.01
CA GLU A 111 -9.32 9.42 14.17
C GLU A 111 -8.72 10.78 13.77
N ASP A 112 -8.50 11.01 12.47
CA ASP A 112 -7.84 12.20 11.93
C ASP A 112 -8.84 13.29 11.53
N GLN A 113 -9.25 14.09 12.52
CA GLN A 113 -10.21 15.18 12.30
C GLN A 113 -9.75 16.13 11.20
N ARG A 114 -10.59 16.27 10.16
CA ARG A 114 -10.35 17.15 8.99
C ARG A 114 -9.04 16.85 8.25
N TYR A 115 -8.56 15.61 8.35
CA TYR A 115 -7.33 15.14 7.70
C TYR A 115 -6.10 15.95 8.11
N ALA A 116 -6.03 16.41 9.36
CA ALA A 116 -4.99 17.31 9.84
C ALA A 116 -3.63 16.60 9.87
N THR A 117 -3.59 15.34 10.30
CA THR A 117 -2.40 14.50 10.32
C THR A 117 -1.99 14.15 8.89
N LEU A 118 -2.93 13.74 8.04
CA LEU A 118 -2.63 13.47 6.62
C LEU A 118 -1.99 14.68 5.93
N LYS A 119 -2.54 15.88 6.11
CA LYS A 119 -1.97 17.12 5.54
C LYS A 119 -0.54 17.38 6.00
N LYS A 120 -0.23 17.10 7.27
CA LYS A 120 1.13 17.24 7.80
C LYS A 120 2.08 16.21 7.21
N LEU A 121 1.62 14.96 7.10
CA LEU A 121 2.38 13.87 6.47
C LEU A 121 2.69 14.21 5.01
N CYS A 122 1.68 14.55 4.21
CA CYS A 122 1.88 14.95 2.80
C CYS A 122 2.78 16.18 2.62
N GLY A 123 2.84 17.09 3.60
CA GLY A 123 3.74 18.25 3.54
C GLY A 123 5.21 17.92 3.81
N LYS A 124 5.50 16.74 4.36
CA LYS A 124 6.87 16.28 4.67
C LYS A 124 7.32 15.14 3.78
N THR A 125 6.37 14.39 3.24
CA THR A 125 6.60 13.17 2.49
C THR A 125 7.06 13.39 1.07
N GLN A 126 8.02 12.58 0.64
CA GLN A 126 8.63 12.62 -0.68
C GLN A 126 7.87 11.74 -1.66
N LEU A 127 7.34 10.59 -1.18
CA LEU A 127 6.59 9.64 -2.01
C LEU A 127 5.25 9.28 -1.38
N LEU A 128 4.18 9.38 -2.18
CA LEU A 128 2.84 8.96 -1.81
C LEU A 128 2.47 7.70 -2.62
N LEU A 129 2.12 6.61 -1.95
CA LEU A 129 1.56 5.41 -2.57
C LEU A 129 0.03 5.41 -2.48
N ASP A 130 -0.65 5.33 -3.62
CA ASP A 130 -2.11 5.15 -3.66
C ASP A 130 -2.48 3.66 -3.64
N GLY A 131 -2.78 3.19 -2.44
CA GLY A 131 -3.26 1.84 -2.15
C GLY A 131 -4.77 1.76 -1.91
N ILE A 132 -5.54 2.79 -2.24
CA ILE A 132 -6.93 2.88 -1.79
C ILE A 132 -7.82 1.91 -2.59
N LEU A 133 -7.74 1.98 -3.92
CA LEU A 133 -8.67 1.31 -4.83
C LEU A 133 -7.93 0.60 -5.96
N GLY A 134 -8.31 -0.65 -6.22
CA GLY A 134 -7.79 -1.45 -7.33
C GLY A 134 -8.81 -1.69 -8.44
N THR A 135 -8.49 -2.60 -9.35
CA THR A 135 -9.33 -3.00 -10.51
C THR A 135 -10.67 -3.65 -10.13
N GLY A 136 -10.87 -3.98 -8.85
CA GLY A 136 -12.09 -4.58 -8.33
C GLY A 136 -13.21 -3.60 -7.95
N ILE A 137 -13.01 -2.30 -8.17
CA ILE A 137 -13.94 -1.27 -7.68
C ILE A 137 -15.29 -1.26 -8.41
N HIS A 138 -16.35 -0.91 -7.67
CA HIS A 138 -17.68 -0.65 -8.19
C HIS A 138 -18.07 0.81 -7.92
N LEU A 139 -18.71 1.45 -8.91
CA LEU A 139 -19.24 2.80 -8.80
C LEU A 139 -20.73 2.78 -8.38
N PRO A 140 -21.23 3.81 -7.67
CA PRO A 140 -20.51 5.02 -7.24
C PRO A 140 -19.52 4.75 -6.10
N LEU A 141 -18.50 5.60 -5.99
CA LEU A 141 -17.57 5.58 -4.87
C LEU A 141 -18.32 5.83 -3.56
N ASP A 142 -17.88 5.15 -2.50
CA ASP A 142 -18.29 5.43 -1.13
C ASP A 142 -17.88 6.87 -0.76
N ASP A 143 -18.77 7.61 -0.09
CA ASP A 143 -18.53 8.98 0.34
C ASP A 143 -17.33 9.09 1.30
N SER A 144 -16.96 8.01 1.99
CA SER A 144 -15.77 8.00 2.85
C SER A 144 -14.44 8.02 2.07
N ILE A 145 -14.48 7.83 0.75
CA ILE A 145 -13.32 7.79 -0.15
C ILE A 145 -13.37 8.96 -1.16
N ARG A 146 -14.45 9.74 -1.16
CA ARG A 146 -14.62 10.94 -2.00
C ARG A 146 -13.96 12.16 -1.37
#